data_AF-A0A3C0V3S6-F1
#
_entry.id   AF-A0A3C0V3S6-F1
#
_cell.length_a   1.000
_cell.length_b   1.000
_cell.length_c   1.000
_cell.angle_alpha   90.00
_cell.angle_beta   90.00
_cell.angle_gamma   90.00
#
_symmetry.space_group_name_H-M   'P 1'
#
loop_
_entity.id
_entity.type
_entity.pdbx_description
1 polymer ?
#
loop_
_entity_poly.entity_id
_entity_poly.type
_entity_poly.pdbx_seq_one_letter_code
_entity_poly.pdbx_strand_id
1 'polypeptide(L)'
;MNNELTDQQFEELKLLYSISASDLSFFKRQQWVITNYALILYATLITIGTKLLPDPLMCWEKIILGIVAGATWIVASIVHYHLQGAINIRRERLKKCREKFSKTFLEAWSSGEDSSDYVYKILYIVLILGFGSVLWVLFSI
;
A
#
# COMPACT_ATOMS: atom_id res chain seq x y z
N MET A 1 -17.61 11.30 35.49
CA MET A 1 -18.91 10.79 35.02
C MET A 1 -18.63 9.52 34.23
N ASN A 2 -18.69 8.35 34.89
CA ASN A 2 -18.48 7.05 34.25
C ASN A 2 -19.73 6.75 33.43
N ASN A 3 -19.68 6.99 32.11
CA ASN A 3 -20.66 6.39 31.20
C ASN A 3 -20.26 4.93 31.01
N GLU A 4 -20.76 4.06 31.88
CA GLU A 4 -20.77 2.63 31.61
C GLU A 4 -21.58 2.42 30.32
N LEU A 5 -20.92 1.86 29.30
CA LEU A 5 -21.58 1.51 28.04
C LEU A 5 -22.68 0.49 28.33
N THR A 6 -23.87 0.68 27.76
CA THR A 6 -24.89 -0.36 27.81
C THR A 6 -24.44 -1.57 26.99
N ASP A 7 -24.98 -2.76 27.27
CA ASP A 7 -24.63 -4.00 26.55
C ASP A 7 -24.78 -3.84 25.02
N GLN A 8 -25.83 -3.14 24.58
CA GLN A 8 -26.03 -2.82 23.17
C GLN A 8 -24.92 -1.93 22.60
N GLN A 9 -24.54 -0.86 23.31
CA GLN A 9 -23.47 0.03 22.87
C GLN A 9 -22.11 -0.67 22.84
N PHE A 10 -21.90 -1.63 23.74
CA PHE A 10 -20.70 -2.45 23.75
C PHE A 10 -20.62 -3.39 22.55
N GLU A 11 -21.73 -4.04 22.16
CA GLU A 11 -21.78 -4.88 20.95
C GLU A 11 -21.63 -4.05 19.66
N GLU A 12 -22.26 -2.87 19.57
CA GLU A 12 -22.04 -1.93 18.45
C GLU A 12 -20.56 -1.51 18.34
N LEU A 13 -19.91 -1.24 19.48
CA LEU A 13 -18.49 -0.88 19.53
C LEU A 13 -17.58 -2.05 19.09
N LYS A 14 -17.89 -3.27 19.52
CA LYS A 14 -17.16 -4.49 19.15
C LYS A 14 -17.31 -4.79 17.65
N LEU A 15 -18.51 -4.60 17.11
CA LEU A 15 -18.77 -4.72 15.67
C LEU A 15 -17.96 -3.68 14.88
N LEU A 16 -17.97 -2.42 15.32
CA LEU A 16 -17.19 -1.36 14.69
C LEU A 16 -15.68 -1.63 14.73
N TYR A 17 -15.18 -2.17 15.86
CA TYR A 17 -13.78 -2.60 15.99
C TYR A 17 -13.44 -3.71 14.99
N SER A 18 -14.26 -4.76 14.95
CA SER A 18 -14.05 -5.93 14.08
C SER A 18 -14.01 -5.54 12.60
N ILE A 19 -14.99 -4.74 12.14
CA ILE A 19 -15.02 -4.23 10.76
C ILE A 19 -13.79 -3.37 10.48
N SER A 20 -13.42 -2.45 11.39
CA SER A 20 -12.28 -1.57 11.17
C SER A 20 -10.94 -2.32 11.14
N ALA A 21 -10.80 -3.39 11.92
CA ALA A 21 -9.61 -4.25 11.90
C ALA A 21 -9.54 -5.06 10.60
N SER A 22 -10.67 -5.60 10.14
CA SER A 22 -10.76 -6.30 8.86
C SER A 22 -10.40 -5.38 7.69
N ASP A 23 -11.01 -4.19 7.60
CA ASP A 23 -10.73 -3.18 6.58
C ASP A 23 -9.25 -2.80 6.55
N LEU A 24 -8.63 -2.61 7.72
CA LEU A 24 -7.21 -2.29 7.84
C LEU A 24 -6.32 -3.38 7.24
N SER A 25 -6.63 -4.65 7.51
CA SER A 25 -5.89 -5.78 6.94
C SER A 25 -6.05 -5.84 5.42
N PHE A 26 -7.25 -5.56 4.92
CA PHE A 26 -7.57 -5.55 3.50
C PHE A 26 -6.80 -4.46 2.75
N PHE A 27 -6.77 -3.23 3.27
CA PHE A 27 -6.03 -2.13 2.64
C PHE A 27 -4.52 -2.38 2.61
N LYS A 28 -3.93 -2.90 3.70
CA LYS A 28 -2.50 -3.29 3.71
C LYS A 28 -2.20 -4.37 2.67
N ARG A 29 -3.08 -5.37 2.56
CA ARG A 29 -2.96 -6.41 1.53
C ARG A 29 -3.03 -5.82 0.13
N GLN A 30 -3.92 -4.85 -0.11
CA GLN A 30 -3.99 -4.18 -1.40
C GLN A 30 -2.70 -3.41 -1.74
N GLN A 31 -2.10 -2.70 -0.77
CA GLN A 31 -0.81 -2.02 -0.99
C GLN A 31 0.28 -3.00 -1.48
N TRP A 32 0.37 -4.18 -0.84
CA TRP A 32 1.28 -5.25 -1.28
C TRP A 32 0.98 -5.74 -2.70
N VAL A 33 -0.30 -6.05 -2.97
CA VAL A 33 -0.74 -6.56 -4.27
C VAL A 33 -0.42 -5.58 -5.40
N ILE A 34 -0.71 -4.30 -5.22
CA ILE A 34 -0.44 -3.25 -6.22
C ILE A 34 1.05 -3.12 -6.50
N THR A 35 1.88 -3.10 -5.45
CA THR A 35 3.34 -3.05 -5.61
C THR A 35 3.84 -4.25 -6.41
N ASN A 36 3.36 -5.45 -6.10
CA ASN A 36 3.76 -6.67 -6.81
C ASN A 36 3.37 -6.64 -8.30
N TYR A 37 2.15 -6.21 -8.63
CA TYR A 37 1.74 -6.06 -10.03
C TYR A 37 2.56 -5.00 -10.77
N ALA A 38 2.88 -3.88 -10.13
CA ALA A 38 3.74 -2.87 -10.72
C ALA A 38 5.15 -3.43 -11.01
N LEU A 39 5.73 -4.22 -10.10
CA LEU A 39 7.02 -4.88 -10.32
C LEU A 39 6.99 -5.84 -11.51
N ILE A 40 5.92 -6.63 -11.64
CA ILE A 40 5.74 -7.54 -12.78
C ILE A 40 5.66 -6.74 -14.09
N LEU A 41 4.93 -5.61 -14.09
CA LEU A 41 4.85 -4.74 -15.25
C LEU A 41 6.23 -4.17 -15.61
N TYR A 42 6.99 -3.67 -14.64
CA TYR A 42 8.36 -3.19 -14.89
C TYR A 42 9.28 -4.28 -15.44
N ALA A 43 9.26 -5.49 -14.87
CA ALA A 43 10.02 -6.63 -15.38
C ALA A 43 9.62 -7.00 -16.81
N THR A 44 8.32 -6.90 -17.13
CA THR A 44 7.79 -7.13 -18.48
C THR A 44 8.30 -6.09 -19.45
N LEU A 45 8.27 -4.80 -19.09
CA LEU A 45 8.78 -3.71 -19.93
C LEU A 45 10.28 -3.86 -20.21
N ILE A 46 11.07 -4.22 -19.19
CA ILE A 46 12.50 -4.52 -19.35
C ILE A 46 12.70 -5.67 -20.34
N THR A 47 11.92 -6.75 -20.18
CA THR A 47 12.02 -7.93 -21.06
C THR A 47 11.66 -7.59 -22.50
N ILE A 48 10.62 -6.77 -22.71
CA ILE A 48 10.23 -6.31 -24.04
C ILE A 48 11.35 -5.49 -24.69
N GLY A 49 11.90 -4.52 -23.96
CA GLY A 49 12.97 -3.64 -24.47
C GLY A 49 14.29 -4.36 -24.73
N THR A 50 14.59 -5.44 -24.01
CA THR A 50 15.90 -6.13 -24.10
C THR A 50 15.90 -7.40 -24.94
N LYS A 51 14.76 -8.10 -25.06
CA LYS A 51 14.71 -9.44 -25.66
C LYS A 51 13.73 -9.59 -26.81
N LEU A 52 12.69 -8.76 -26.86
CA LEU A 52 11.65 -8.89 -27.90
C LEU A 52 11.84 -7.90 -29.04
N LEU A 53 12.31 -6.68 -28.76
CA LEU A 53 12.51 -5.65 -29.78
C LEU A 53 13.91 -5.73 -30.40
N PRO A 54 14.08 -5.33 -31.68
CA PRO A 54 15.38 -5.31 -32.34
C PRO A 54 16.34 -4.30 -31.70
N ASP A 55 17.60 -4.69 -31.53
CA ASP A 55 18.66 -3.77 -31.12
C ASP A 55 19.31 -3.06 -32.34
N PRO A 56 19.52 -1.73 -32.32
CA PRO A 56 19.12 -0.79 -31.26
C PRO A 56 17.65 -0.35 -31.36
N LEU A 57 17.02 -0.15 -30.20
CA LEU A 57 15.66 0.37 -30.06
C LEU A 57 15.48 1.73 -30.76
N MET A 58 14.38 1.88 -31.49
CA MET A 58 14.01 3.16 -32.09
C MET A 58 13.59 4.18 -31.04
N CYS A 59 13.77 5.47 -31.34
CA CYS A 59 13.46 6.56 -30.42
C CYS A 59 11.99 6.56 -29.94
N TRP A 60 11.05 6.23 -30.83
CA TRP A 60 9.63 6.17 -30.50
C TRP A 60 9.27 4.96 -29.62
N GLU A 61 9.94 3.82 -29.77
CA GLU A 61 9.74 2.64 -28.91
C GLU A 61 10.15 2.95 -27.47
N LYS A 62 11.30 3.61 -27.29
CA LYS A 62 11.77 4.10 -25.98
C LYS A 62 10.75 5.05 -25.35
N ILE A 63 10.21 5.98 -26.12
CA ILE A 63 9.18 6.94 -25.65
C ILE A 63 7.92 6.18 -25.21
N ILE A 64 7.40 5.25 -26.00
CA ILE A 64 6.19 4.49 -25.65
C ILE A 64 6.42 3.66 -24.38
N LEU A 65 7.52 2.91 -24.30
CA LEU A 65 7.83 2.10 -23.12
C LEU A 65 8.03 2.97 -21.88
N GLY A 66 8.66 4.14 -22.04
CA GLY A 66 8.81 5.14 -20.97
C GLY A 66 7.47 5.71 -20.50
N ILE A 67 6.55 6.02 -21.43
CA ILE A 67 5.19 6.48 -21.10
C ILE A 67 4.43 5.40 -20.32
N VAL A 68 4.49 4.14 -20.74
CA VAL A 68 3.81 3.04 -20.05
C VAL A 68 4.40 2.83 -18.65
N ALA A 69 5.73 2.91 -18.50
CA ALA A 69 6.39 2.85 -17.20
C ALA A 69 5.95 4.01 -16.29
N GLY A 70 5.89 5.24 -16.84
CA GLY A 70 5.45 6.43 -16.12
C GLY A 70 3.99 6.35 -15.70
N ALA A 71 3.10 5.90 -16.58
CA ALA A 71 1.69 5.69 -16.27
C ALA A 71 1.51 4.64 -15.16
N THR A 72 2.27 3.54 -15.21
CA THR A 72 2.27 2.51 -14.16
C THR A 72 2.68 3.10 -12.81
N TRP A 73 3.76 3.89 -12.78
CA TRP A 73 4.23 4.55 -11.56
C TRP A 73 3.20 5.54 -10.99
N ILE A 74 2.61 6.37 -11.85
CA ILE A 74 1.59 7.37 -11.44
C ILE A 74 0.37 6.66 -10.85
N VAL A 75 -0.18 5.67 -11.55
CA VAL A 75 -1.37 4.92 -11.08
C VAL A 75 -1.06 4.22 -9.76
N ALA A 76 0.06 3.51 -9.66
CA ALA A 76 0.45 2.83 -8.43
C ALA A 76 0.60 3.82 -7.27
N SER A 77 1.21 4.99 -7.51
CA SER A 77 1.40 6.03 -6.50
C SER A 77 0.08 6.62 -6.00
N ILE A 78 -0.86 6.92 -6.91
CA ILE A 78 -2.20 7.42 -6.56
C ILE A 78 -2.93 6.40 -5.69
N VAL A 79 -2.93 5.12 -6.08
CA VAL A 79 -3.64 4.09 -5.31
C VAL A 79 -2.97 3.87 -3.95
N HIS A 80 -1.63 3.88 -3.88
CA HIS A 80 -0.89 3.83 -2.62
C HIS A 80 -1.27 4.98 -1.67
N TYR A 81 -1.38 6.21 -2.20
CA TYR A 81 -1.79 7.38 -1.43
C TYR A 81 -3.20 7.22 -0.86
N HIS A 82 -4.17 6.83 -1.69
CA HIS A 82 -5.54 6.59 -1.23
C HIS A 82 -5.63 5.49 -0.17
N LEU A 83 -4.90 4.38 -0.37
CA LEU A 83 -4.86 3.29 0.59
C LEU A 83 -4.22 3.72 1.91
N GLN A 84 -3.15 4.52 1.88
CA GLN A 84 -2.53 5.04 3.09
C GLN A 84 -3.47 5.97 3.85
N GLY A 85 -4.21 6.83 3.14
CA GLY A 85 -5.26 7.65 3.75
C GLY A 85 -6.36 6.81 4.41
N ALA A 86 -6.83 5.77 3.73
CA ALA A 86 -7.83 4.84 4.27
C ALA A 86 -7.31 4.11 5.52
N ILE A 87 -6.06 3.64 5.49
CA ILE A 87 -5.39 2.99 6.63
C ILE A 87 -5.33 3.93 7.83
N ASN A 88 -4.93 5.20 7.63
CA ASN A 88 -4.82 6.18 8.70
C ASN A 88 -6.17 6.48 9.36
N ILE A 89 -7.23 6.66 8.56
CA ILE A 89 -8.60 6.87 9.08
C ILE A 89 -9.05 5.68 9.94
N ARG A 90 -8.81 4.44 9.48
CA ARG A 90 -9.22 3.24 10.22
C ARG A 90 -8.39 3.02 11.47
N ARG A 91 -7.09 3.34 11.44
CA ARG A 91 -6.24 3.36 12.64
C ARG A 91 -6.77 4.32 13.69
N GLU A 92 -7.14 5.53 13.29
CA GLU A 92 -7.69 6.53 14.21
C GLU A 92 -9.03 6.06 14.79
N ARG A 93 -9.92 5.47 13.98
CA ARG A 93 -11.18 4.86 14.46
C ARG A 93 -10.92 3.74 15.46
N LEU A 94 -9.98 2.85 15.16
CA LEU A 94 -9.59 1.77 16.06
C LEU A 94 -9.00 2.31 17.36
N LYS A 95 -8.15 3.35 17.31
CA LYS A 95 -7.61 4.00 18.51
C LYS A 95 -8.74 4.54 19.41
N LYS A 96 -9.70 5.27 18.84
CA LYS A 96 -10.88 5.79 19.57
C LYS A 96 -11.77 4.68 20.13
N CYS A 97 -11.92 3.55 19.43
CA CYS A 97 -12.66 2.40 19.95
C CYS A 97 -11.91 1.74 21.11
N ARG A 98 -10.58 1.64 21.02
CA ARG A 98 -9.72 1.00 22.01
C ARG A 98 -9.70 1.71 23.35
N GLU A 99 -9.73 3.03 23.35
CA GLU A 99 -9.79 3.85 24.56
C GLU A 99 -11.05 3.60 25.41
N LYS A 100 -12.07 2.95 24.85
CA LYS A 100 -13.31 2.57 25.54
C LYS A 100 -13.31 1.13 26.08
N PHE A 101 -12.30 0.32 25.76
CA PHE A 101 -12.19 -1.06 26.27
C PHE A 101 -11.52 -1.12 27.65
N SER A 102 -11.61 -2.29 28.29
CA SER A 102 -11.05 -2.52 29.63
C SER A 102 -9.52 -2.44 29.65
N LYS A 103 -8.96 -2.16 30.83
CA LYS A 103 -7.49 -2.10 31.03
C LYS A 103 -6.79 -3.41 30.67
N THR A 104 -7.40 -4.55 30.99
CA THR A 104 -6.89 -5.89 30.64
C THR A 104 -6.72 -6.06 29.14
N PHE A 105 -7.66 -5.54 28.34
CA PHE A 105 -7.55 -5.57 26.88
C PHE A 105 -6.40 -4.66 26.39
N LEU A 106 -6.26 -3.47 26.97
CA LEU A 106 -5.20 -2.53 26.59
C LEU A 106 -3.80 -3.07 26.93
N GLU A 107 -3.64 -3.74 28.07
CA GLU A 107 -2.39 -4.40 28.49
C GLU A 107 -2.02 -5.56 27.57
N ALA A 108 -2.98 -6.39 27.15
CA ALA A 108 -2.72 -7.45 26.18
C ALA A 108 -2.28 -6.88 24.82
N TRP A 109 -2.85 -5.73 24.42
CA TRP A 109 -2.60 -5.10 23.13
C TRP A 109 -1.29 -4.32 23.04
N SER A 110 -0.85 -3.66 24.12
CA SER A 110 0.32 -2.77 24.12
C SER A 110 1.65 -3.47 23.80
N SER A 111 1.64 -4.81 23.71
CA SER A 111 2.78 -5.65 23.33
C SER A 111 3.19 -5.58 21.85
N GLY A 112 2.41 -4.92 20.97
CA GLY A 112 2.69 -4.82 19.54
C GLY A 112 3.25 -3.47 19.09
N GLU A 113 4.42 -3.48 18.44
CA GLU A 113 5.05 -2.29 17.85
C GLU A 113 4.34 -1.84 16.55
N ASP A 114 4.11 -0.52 16.37
CA ASP A 114 3.43 0.02 15.17
C ASP A 114 4.41 0.18 14.00
N SER A 115 4.69 -0.91 13.28
CA SER A 115 5.64 -0.95 12.15
C SER A 115 5.06 -0.48 10.80
N SER A 116 3.78 -0.10 10.77
CA SER A 116 3.04 0.04 9.51
C SER A 116 3.44 1.23 8.66
N ASP A 117 3.94 2.31 9.27
CA ASP A 117 4.39 3.49 8.53
C ASP A 117 5.69 3.20 7.75
N TYR A 118 6.48 2.24 8.21
CA TYR A 118 7.67 1.77 7.51
C TYR A 118 7.31 0.92 6.28
N VAL A 119 6.29 0.08 6.38
CA VAL A 119 5.86 -0.80 5.27
C VAL A 119 5.43 0.03 4.05
N TYR A 120 4.61 1.05 4.24
CA TYR A 120 4.21 1.96 3.15
C TYR A 120 5.43 2.60 2.47
N LYS A 121 6.40 3.11 3.25
CA LYS A 121 7.61 3.74 2.72
C LYS A 121 8.46 2.75 1.92
N ILE A 122 8.63 1.53 2.42
CA ILE A 122 9.38 0.46 1.74
C ILE A 122 8.73 0.15 0.39
N LEU A 123 7.42 -0.07 0.36
CA LEU A 123 6.70 -0.37 -0.88
C LEU A 123 6.79 0.78 -1.90
N TYR A 124 6.72 2.02 -1.43
CA TYR A 124 6.87 3.18 -2.28
C TYR A 124 8.30 3.32 -2.86
N ILE A 125 9.33 3.06 -2.04
CA ILE A 125 10.73 3.03 -2.50
C ILE A 125 10.92 1.95 -3.58
N VAL A 126 10.33 0.77 -3.37
CA VAL A 126 10.36 -0.33 -4.35
C VAL A 126 9.74 0.09 -5.69
N LEU A 127 8.63 0.85 -5.69
CA LEU A 127 8.04 1.40 -6.90
C LEU A 127 8.98 2.37 -7.64
N ILE A 128 9.68 3.25 -6.90
CA ILE A 128 10.65 4.19 -7.49
C ILE A 128 11.83 3.44 -8.10
N LEU A 129 12.38 2.46 -7.39
CA LEU A 129 13.49 1.65 -7.89
C LEU A 129 13.10 0.85 -9.14
N GLY A 130 11.90 0.29 -9.17
CA GLY A 130 11.37 -0.41 -10.34
C GLY A 130 11.17 0.50 -11.55
N PHE A 131 10.66 1.72 -11.35
CA PHE A 131 10.56 2.70 -12.43
C PHE A 131 11.94 3.14 -12.94
N GLY A 132 12.85 3.44 -12.01
CA GLY A 132 14.21 3.86 -12.32
C GLY A 132 14.99 2.79 -13.09
N SER A 133 14.81 1.51 -12.76
CA SER A 133 15.46 0.41 -13.48
C SER A 133 14.95 0.28 -14.92
N VAL A 134 13.65 0.47 -15.17
CA VAL A 134 13.10 0.48 -16.54
C VAL A 134 13.72 1.62 -17.36
N LEU A 135 13.72 2.84 -16.83
CA LEU A 135 14.31 3.99 -17.54
C LEU A 135 15.79 3.78 -17.79
N TRP A 136 16.55 3.34 -16.79
CA TRP A 136 17.97 3.05 -16.94
C TRP A 136 18.22 2.08 -18.09
N VAL A 137 17.49 0.96 -18.12
CA VAL A 137 17.62 -0.05 -19.18
C VAL A 137 17.30 0.55 -20.55
N LEU A 138 16.17 1.25 -20.70
CA LEU A 138 15.74 1.83 -21.98
C LEU A 138 16.72 2.86 -22.57
N PHE A 139 17.47 3.58 -21.72
CA PHE A 139 18.44 4.59 -22.14
C PHE A 139 19.89 4.10 -22.15
N SER A 140 20.16 2.90 -21.63
CA SER A 140 21.48 2.26 -21.66
C SER A 140 21.71 1.36 -22.89
N ILE A 141 20.63 0.92 -23.53
CA ILE A 141 20.59 0.16 -24.79
C ILE A 141 20.45 1.14 -25.94
#